data_AF-A0A7V9JNM5-F1
#
_entry.id   AF-A0A7V9JNM5-F1
#
_cell.length_a   1.000
_cell.length_b   1.000
_cell.length_c   1.000
_cell.angle_alpha   90.00
_cell.angle_beta   90.00
_cell.angle_gamma   90.00
#
_symmetry.space_group_name_H-M   'P 1'
#
loop_
_entity.id
_entity.type
_entity.pdbx_description
1 polymer ?
#
loop_
_entity_poly.entity_id
_entity_poly.type
_entity_poly.pdbx_seq_one_letter_code
_entity_poly.pdbx_strand_id
1 'polypeptide(L)'
;MLINPKIRGRRREALIAAATAGADLDPTQAMVVRVVEYLIEDRPSSGELFCLITTIADYEFAPAVELATAYNERWEIELSFDEIETHQTGHHRALRSKTPQLVKQEI
;
A
#
# COMPACT_ATOMS: atom_id res chain seq x y z
N MET A 1 4.88 6.98 11.91
CA MET A 1 4.10 6.13 12.85
C MET A 1 2.61 6.29 12.57
N LEU A 2 1.88 5.19 12.51
CA LEU A 2 0.41 5.17 12.45
C LEU A 2 -0.13 4.97 13.87
N ILE A 3 -1.15 5.74 14.24
CA ILE A 3 -1.81 5.65 15.55
C ILE A 3 -3.29 5.43 15.33
N ASN A 4 -3.89 4.52 16.10
CA ASN A 4 -5.33 4.29 16.10
C ASN A 4 -6.08 5.64 16.28
N PRO A 5 -6.97 6.02 15.35
CA PRO A 5 -7.60 7.34 15.35
C PRO A 5 -8.54 7.58 16.54
N LYS A 6 -8.91 6.53 17.29
CA LYS A 6 -9.69 6.65 18.53
C LYS A 6 -8.83 7.11 19.72
N ILE A 7 -7.51 7.02 19.63
CA ILE A 7 -6.58 7.44 20.67
C ILE A 7 -6.22 8.91 20.48
N ARG A 8 -6.50 9.73 21.49
CA ARG A 8 -6.39 11.20 21.46
C ARG A 8 -5.74 11.76 22.73
N GLY A 9 -5.37 13.04 22.69
CA GLY A 9 -4.80 13.77 23.82
C GLY A 9 -3.53 13.14 24.39
N ARG A 10 -3.38 13.19 25.73
CA ARG A 10 -2.20 12.68 26.46
C ARG A 10 -1.78 11.25 26.08
N ARG A 11 -2.74 10.37 25.78
CA ARG A 11 -2.43 8.99 25.40
C ARG A 11 -1.73 8.90 24.03
N ARG A 12 -2.10 9.78 23.09
CA ARG A 12 -1.42 9.88 21.78
C ARG A 12 0.00 10.42 21.94
N GLU A 13 0.17 11.45 22.77
CA GLU A 13 1.49 12.02 23.07
C GLU A 13 2.42 10.98 23.71
N ALA A 14 1.90 10.18 24.64
CA ALA A 14 2.65 9.09 25.27
C ALA A 14 3.10 8.03 24.26
N LEU A 15 2.24 7.66 23.29
CA LEU A 15 2.62 6.72 22.23
C LEU A 15 3.69 7.29 21.30
N ILE A 16 3.63 8.58 20.97
CA ILE A 16 4.66 9.25 20.17
C ILE A 16 5.99 9.24 20.92
N ALA A 17 5.98 9.63 22.20
CA ALA A 17 7.18 9.63 23.03
C ALA A 17 7.78 8.22 23.18
N ALA A 18 6.94 7.21 23.39
CA ALA A 18 7.37 5.80 23.46
C ALA A 18 8.01 5.34 22.15
N ALA A 19 7.41 5.67 21.00
CA ALA A 19 7.96 5.36 19.70
C ALA A 19 9.32 6.03 19.46
N THR A 20 9.46 7.31 19.81
CA THR A 20 10.73 8.05 19.71
C THR A 20 11.81 7.45 20.61
N ALA A 21 11.42 6.91 21.77
CA ALA A 21 12.33 6.22 22.68
C ALA A 21 12.69 4.79 22.22
N GLY A 22 12.15 4.32 21.08
CA GLY A 22 12.36 2.95 20.60
C GLY A 22 11.67 1.88 21.43
N ALA A 23 10.65 2.25 22.20
CA ALA A 23 9.86 1.28 22.96
C ALA A 23 8.96 0.46 22.04
N ASP A 24 8.71 -0.78 22.42
CA ASP A 24 7.72 -1.62 21.76
C ASP A 24 6.31 -1.08 22.01
N LEU A 25 5.49 -1.06 20.96
CA LEU A 25 4.15 -0.49 20.98
C LEU A 25 3.13 -1.60 20.79
N ASP A 26 2.02 -1.52 21.53
CA ASP A 26 0.85 -2.34 21.24
C ASP A 26 0.37 -2.07 19.79
N PRO A 27 0.41 -3.07 18.88
CA PRO A 27 0.09 -2.89 17.47
C PRO A 27 -1.36 -2.43 17.23
N THR A 28 -2.26 -2.68 18.19
CA THR A 28 -3.66 -2.23 18.12
C THR A 28 -3.81 -0.74 18.44
N GLN A 29 -2.78 -0.14 19.04
CA GLN A 29 -2.74 1.25 19.45
C GLN A 29 -1.88 2.10 18.51
N ALA A 30 -0.67 1.64 18.19
CA ALA A 30 0.24 2.33 17.30
C ALA A 30 1.25 1.38 16.64
N MET A 31 1.72 1.74 15.46
CA MET A 31 2.73 1.01 14.70
C MET A 31 3.75 1.97 14.11
N VAL A 32 5.03 1.72 14.37
CA VAL A 32 6.12 2.44 13.71
C VAL A 32 6.14 2.04 12.23
N VAL A 33 6.16 3.06 11.38
CA VAL A 33 6.23 2.90 9.93
C VAL A 33 7.21 3.94 9.40
N ARG A 34 7.85 3.60 8.29
CA ARG A 34 8.64 4.51 7.47
C ARG A 34 7.79 5.02 6.31
N VAL A 35 7.91 6.31 6.04
CA VAL A 35 7.28 6.95 4.87
C VAL A 35 8.40 7.28 3.89
N VAL A 36 8.22 6.88 2.63
CA VAL A 36 9.10 7.22 1.51
C VAL A 36 8.31 8.14 0.59
N GLU A 37 8.79 9.37 0.44
CA GLU A 37 8.20 10.39 -0.43
C GLU A 37 9.04 10.49 -1.71
N TYR A 38 8.39 10.42 -2.87
CA TYR A 38 9.08 10.53 -4.15
C TYR A 38 8.21 11.16 -5.23
N LEU A 39 8.88 11.71 -6.25
CA LEU A 39 8.28 12.30 -7.45
C LEU A 39 8.63 11.45 -8.66
N ILE A 40 7.76 11.45 -9.66
CA ILE A 40 8.01 10.84 -10.96
C ILE A 40 8.04 11.97 -11.99
N GLU A 41 9.21 12.24 -12.56
CA GLU A 41 9.44 13.39 -13.45
C GLU A 41 8.86 13.15 -14.86
N ASP A 42 8.88 11.91 -15.36
CA ASP A 42 8.52 11.56 -16.75
C ASP A 42 7.03 11.17 -16.97
N ARG A 43 6.10 11.67 -16.14
CA ARG A 43 4.66 11.40 -16.28
C ARG A 43 3.90 12.68 -16.66
N PRO A 44 2.88 12.63 -17.55
CA PRO A 44 2.06 13.81 -17.90
C PRO A 44 1.36 14.48 -16.71
N SER A 45 1.22 13.79 -15.56
CA SER A 45 0.83 14.35 -14.26
C SER A 45 2.03 14.82 -13.43
N SER A 46 3.02 15.45 -14.07
CA SER A 46 4.27 15.86 -13.45
C SER A 46 4.01 16.74 -12.22
N GLY A 47 4.49 16.32 -11.05
CA GLY A 47 4.35 17.06 -9.79
C GLY A 47 3.49 16.40 -8.71
N GLU A 48 2.92 15.21 -8.94
CA GLU A 48 2.25 14.45 -7.88
C GLU A 48 3.27 13.87 -6.89
N LEU A 49 3.06 14.14 -5.59
CA LEU A 49 3.86 13.58 -4.50
C LEU A 49 3.33 12.20 -4.13
N PHE A 50 4.13 11.16 -4.35
CA PHE A 50 3.81 9.80 -3.94
C PHE A 50 4.35 9.54 -2.54
N CYS A 51 3.48 9.06 -1.65
CA CYS A 51 3.84 8.65 -0.29
C CYS A 51 3.65 7.14 -0.12
N LEU A 52 4.76 6.40 -0.10
CA LEU A 52 4.78 4.97 0.20
C LEU A 52 4.98 4.76 1.71
N ILE A 53 4.13 3.94 2.32
CA ILE A 53 4.23 3.55 3.73
C ILE A 53 4.69 2.10 3.83
N THR A 54 5.71 1.85 4.64
CA THR A 54 6.23 0.50 4.88
C THR A 54 6.52 0.26 6.37
N THR A 55 6.44 -0.99 6.81
CA THR A 55 6.89 -1.44 8.13
C THR A 55 8.38 -1.78 8.18
N ILE A 56 9.08 -1.75 7.03
CA ILE A 56 10.52 -1.93 6.95
C ILE A 56 11.19 -0.62 7.38
N ALA A 57 11.63 -0.56 8.64
CA ALA A 57 12.21 0.64 9.24
C ALA A 57 13.69 0.86 8.86
N ASP A 58 14.42 -0.22 8.60
CA ASP A 58 15.83 -0.19 8.21
C ASP A 58 16.00 0.29 6.76
N TYR A 59 16.71 1.41 6.59
CA TYR A 59 16.94 2.01 5.29
C TYR A 59 18.10 1.38 4.51
N GLU A 60 19.03 0.72 5.19
CA GLU A 60 20.13 0.01 4.55
C GLU A 60 19.64 -1.31 3.98
N PHE A 61 18.72 -1.99 4.69
CA PHE A 61 18.07 -3.20 4.21
C PHE A 61 17.10 -2.95 3.05
N ALA A 62 16.32 -1.85 3.10
CA ALA A 62 15.38 -1.50 2.04
C ALA A 62 15.54 -0.02 1.63
N PRO A 63 16.39 0.27 0.62
CA PRO A 63 16.58 1.62 0.12
C PRO A 63 15.30 2.25 -0.43
N ALA A 64 15.18 3.58 -0.31
CA ALA A 64 13.98 4.31 -0.73
C ALA A 64 13.68 4.16 -2.23
N VAL A 65 14.72 4.20 -3.08
CA VAL A 65 14.60 4.05 -4.53
C VAL A 65 14.10 2.65 -4.89
N GLU A 66 14.65 1.61 -4.27
CA GLU A 66 14.22 0.23 -4.52
C GLU A 66 12.77 0.00 -4.10
N LEU A 67 12.36 0.56 -2.96
CA LEU A 67 10.96 0.53 -2.52
C LEU A 67 10.02 1.26 -3.49
N ALA A 68 10.44 2.42 -4.01
CA ALA A 68 9.66 3.16 -5.00
C ALA A 68 9.54 2.39 -6.33
N THR A 69 10.63 1.77 -6.81
CA THR A 69 10.65 0.93 -8.01
C THR A 69 9.77 -0.31 -7.83
N ALA A 70 9.93 -1.06 -6.74
CA ALA A 70 9.10 -2.23 -6.45
C ALA A 70 7.61 -1.88 -6.33
N TYR A 71 7.30 -0.70 -5.78
CA TYR A 71 5.93 -0.21 -5.75
C TYR A 71 5.40 0.17 -7.13
N ASN A 72 6.26 0.70 -8.01
CA ASN A 72 5.91 0.95 -9.41
C ASN A 72 5.67 -0.37 -10.19
N GLU A 73 6.48 -1.40 -9.98
CA GLU A 73 6.26 -2.74 -10.57
C GLU A 73 4.92 -3.34 -10.12
N ARG A 74 4.49 -3.10 -8.87
CA ARG A 74 3.14 -3.50 -8.41
C ARG A 74 2.02 -2.84 -9.22
N TRP A 75 2.21 -1.60 -9.66
CA TRP A 75 1.23 -0.93 -10.52
C TRP A 75 1.08 -1.62 -11.89
N GLU A 76 2.13 -2.24 -12.41
CA GLU A 76 2.05 -3.01 -13.67
C GLU A 76 1.15 -4.26 -13.53
N ILE A 77 1.10 -4.86 -12.33
CA ILE A 77 0.17 -5.95 -12.02
C ILE A 77 -1.27 -5.44 -12.01
N GLU A 78 -1.53 -4.25 -11.47
CA GLU A 78 -2.88 -3.65 -11.47
C GLU A 78 -3.37 -3.40 -12.91
N LEU A 79 -2.48 -2.95 -13.81
CA LEU A 79 -2.80 -2.82 -15.24
C LEU A 79 -3.11 -4.19 -15.88
N SER A 80 -2.44 -5.24 -15.45
CA SER A 80 -2.73 -6.60 -15.91
C SER A 80 -4.11 -7.08 -15.42
N PHE A 81 -4.49 -6.73 -14.19
CA PHE A 81 -5.84 -7.01 -13.69
C PHE A 81 -6.90 -6.17 -14.40
N ASP A 82 -6.64 -4.90 -14.68
CA ASP A 82 -7.53 -4.05 -15.48
C ASP A 82 -7.73 -4.65 -16.87
N GLU A 83 -6.66 -5.07 -17.56
CA GLU A 83 -6.77 -5.75 -18.85
C GLU A 83 -7.66 -7.01 -18.79
N ILE A 84 -7.55 -7.80 -17.73
CA ILE A 84 -8.37 -9.00 -17.55
C ILE A 84 -9.83 -8.65 -17.25
N GLU A 85 -10.09 -7.74 -16.31
CA GLU A 85 -11.45 -7.39 -15.87
C GLU A 85 -12.21 -6.55 -16.90
N THR A 86 -11.54 -5.58 -17.51
CA THR A 86 -12.11 -4.54 -18.37
C THR A 86 -12.15 -5.00 -19.82
N HIS A 87 -11.02 -5.54 -20.32
CA HIS A 87 -10.83 -5.80 -21.74
C HIS A 87 -11.07 -7.26 -22.14
N GLN A 88 -10.62 -8.24 -21.35
CA GLN A 88 -10.83 -9.66 -21.66
C GLN A 88 -12.18 -10.19 -21.20
N THR A 89 -12.64 -9.79 -20.02
CA THR A 89 -13.95 -10.21 -19.49
C THR A 89 -15.07 -9.37 -20.12
N GLY A 90 -14.77 -8.15 -20.58
CA GLY A 90 -15.71 -7.20 -21.16
C GLY A 90 -16.68 -6.68 -20.10
N HIS A 91 -16.75 -5.35 -19.96
CA HIS A 91 -17.52 -4.58 -18.95
C HIS A 91 -18.95 -5.07 -18.58
N HIS A 92 -19.55 -6.01 -19.31
CA HIS A 92 -20.91 -6.51 -19.14
C HIS A 92 -21.07 -8.04 -19.18
N ARG A 93 -19.99 -8.84 -19.24
CA ARG A 93 -20.14 -10.30 -19.26
C ARG A 93 -20.23 -10.83 -17.83
N ALA A 94 -21.45 -10.91 -17.31
CA ALA A 94 -21.70 -11.74 -16.15
C ALA A 94 -21.30 -13.19 -16.48
N LEU A 95 -20.38 -13.75 -15.68
CA LEU A 95 -20.05 -15.17 -15.74
C LEU A 95 -21.34 -15.98 -15.67
N ARG A 96 -21.49 -16.95 -16.58
CA ARG A 96 -22.77 -17.67 -16.74
C ARG A 96 -22.95 -18.70 -15.65
N SER A 97 -21.86 -19.28 -15.18
CA SER A 97 -21.84 -20.22 -14.08
C SER A 97 -22.12 -19.55 -12.73
N LYS A 98 -22.90 -20.27 -11.91
CA LYS A 98 -23.16 -19.92 -10.50
C LYS A 98 -22.38 -20.79 -9.50
N THR A 99 -21.49 -21.65 -9.98
CA THR A 99 -20.68 -22.54 -9.12
C THR A 99 -19.19 -22.23 -9.24
N PRO A 100 -18.42 -22.22 -8.13
CA PRO A 100 -17.00 -21.84 -8.15
C PRO A 100 -16.15 -22.64 -9.13
N GLN A 101 -16.37 -23.95 -9.26
CA GLN A 101 -15.62 -24.81 -10.19
C GLN A 101 -15.82 -24.42 -11.65
N LEU A 102 -17.06 -24.15 -12.07
CA LEU A 102 -17.37 -23.83 -13.47
C LEU A 102 -17.02 -22.37 -13.80
N VAL A 103 -17.01 -21.46 -12.81
CA VAL A 103 -16.49 -20.09 -12.99
C VAL A 103 -15.01 -20.09 -13.39
N LYS A 104 -14.19 -20.94 -12.77
CA LYS A 104 -12.76 -21.08 -13.11
C LYS A 104 -12.48 -21.60 -14.52
N GLN A 105 -13.49 -22.13 -15.22
CA GLN A 105 -13.36 -22.58 -16.62
C GLN A 105 -13.71 -21.47 -17.62
N GLU A 106 -14.35 -20.40 -17.17
CA GLU A 106 -14.75 -19.25 -17.99
C GLU A 106 -13.67 -18.15 -18.04
N ILE A 107 -12.63 -18.26 -17.20
CA ILE A 107 -11.46 -17.38 -17.08
C ILE A 107 -10.22 -18.17 -17.51
#